data_AF-Q4A005-F1
#
_entry.id   AF-Q4A005-F1
#
_cell.length_a   1.000
_cell.length_b   1.000
_cell.length_c   1.000
_cell.angle_alpha   90.00
_cell.angle_beta   90.00
_cell.angle_gamma   90.00
#
_symmetry.space_group_name_H-M   'P 1'
#
loop_
_entity.id
_entity.type
_entity.pdbx_description
1 polymer ?
#
loop_
_entity_poly.entity_id
_entity_poly.type
_entity_poly.pdbx_seq_one_letter_code
_entity_poly.pdbx_strand_id
1 'polypeptide(L)'
;MEWLKLIGIIIIILGFLLKIDTIAVILIAAVVTGLVSGLDLYAILDTLGKAFVDNRLVTLFILTLPMVGLIERFGLKKQASNMIGKVKQVTSGRLLTIYLIIRELAGVASIRIGGHPQFVRPLINPMV
;
A
#
# COMPACT_ATOMS: atom_id res chain seq x y z
N MET A 1 21.67 -19.31 23.54
CA MET A 1 20.23 -19.59 23.38
C MET A 1 19.45 -18.44 22.71
N GLU A 2 20.07 -17.30 22.35
CA GLU A 2 19.38 -16.21 21.63
C GLU A 2 19.05 -16.54 20.16
N TRP A 3 19.88 -17.34 19.50
CA TRP A 3 19.72 -17.71 18.09
C TRP A 3 18.43 -18.47 17.78
N LEU A 4 17.86 -19.18 18.76
CA LEU A 4 16.61 -19.93 18.58
C LEU A 4 15.44 -19.00 18.25
N LYS A 5 15.46 -17.75 18.76
CA LYS A 5 14.42 -16.74 18.49
C LYS A 5 14.37 -16.34 17.00
N LEU A 6 15.45 -16.55 16.25
CA LEU A 6 15.53 -16.22 14.83
C LEU A 6 14.95 -17.31 13.92
N ILE A 7 14.39 -18.40 14.48
CA ILE A 7 13.83 -19.50 13.70
C ILE A 7 12.67 -19.05 12.79
N GLY A 8 11.95 -17.99 13.17
CA GLY A 8 10.92 -17.37 12.34
C GLY A 8 11.45 -16.89 10.99
N ILE A 9 12.69 -16.41 10.92
CA ILE A 9 13.31 -15.96 9.66
C ILE A 9 13.50 -17.15 8.72
N ILE A 10 13.91 -18.30 9.24
CA ILE A 10 14.08 -19.53 8.45
C ILE A 10 12.72 -19.98 7.89
N ILE A 11 11.66 -19.91 8.71
CA ILE A 11 10.28 -20.22 8.28
C ILE A 11 9.83 -19.30 7.15
N ILE A 12 10.11 -17.99 7.25
CA ILE A 12 9.77 -17.01 6.21
C ILE A 12 10.52 -17.32 4.91
N ILE A 13 11.83 -17.54 4.98
CA ILE A 13 12.66 -17.85 3.81
C ILE A 13 12.15 -19.11 3.10
N LEU A 14 11.92 -20.19 3.84
CA LEU A 14 11.42 -21.44 3.28
C LEU A 14 10.00 -21.29 2.72
N GLY A 15 9.11 -20.60 3.43
CA GLY A 15 7.74 -20.38 2.99
C GLY A 15 7.66 -19.58 1.69
N PHE A 16 8.48 -18.54 1.55
CA PHE A 16 8.57 -17.75 0.33
C PHE A 16 9.25 -18.51 -0.81
N LEU A 17 10.28 -19.31 -0.52
CA LEU A 17 10.93 -20.16 -1.51
C LEU A 17 9.94 -21.18 -2.10
N LEU A 18 9.07 -21.73 -1.26
CA LEU A 18 8.01 -22.67 -1.64
C LEU A 18 6.76 -22.00 -2.22
N LYS A 19 6.73 -20.66 -2.32
CA LYS A 19 5.59 -19.86 -2.83
C LYS A 19 4.27 -20.13 -2.11
N ILE A 20 4.33 -20.44 -0.81
CA ILE A 20 3.15 -20.61 0.05
C ILE A 20 2.52 -19.22 0.28
N ASP A 21 1.23 -19.19 0.63
CA ASP A 21 0.53 -17.95 1.00
C ASP A 21 1.34 -17.11 2.00
N THR A 22 1.66 -15.89 1.59
CA THR A 22 2.54 -14.97 2.31
C THR A 22 2.00 -14.65 3.71
N ILE A 23 0.68 -14.49 3.86
CA ILE A 23 0.05 -14.13 5.13
C ILE A 23 0.15 -15.32 6.10
N ALA A 24 -0.17 -16.52 5.63
CA ALA A 24 -0.06 -17.74 6.43
C ALA A 24 1.39 -17.98 6.90
N VAL A 25 2.37 -17.82 6.01
CA VAL A 25 3.80 -17.97 6.35
C VAL A 25 4.21 -16.98 7.43
N ILE A 26 3.85 -15.70 7.30
CA ILE A 26 4.18 -14.66 8.28
C ILE A 26 3.53 -14.94 9.64
N LEU A 27 2.25 -15.33 9.65
CA LEU A 27 1.53 -15.66 10.89
C LEU A 27 2.16 -16.85 11.60
N ILE A 28 2.47 -17.94 10.88
CA ILE A 28 3.12 -19.12 11.46
C ILE A 28 4.50 -18.73 12.01
N ALA A 29 5.30 -17.97 11.26
CA ALA A 29 6.60 -17.52 11.72
C ALA A 29 6.51 -16.65 12.99
N ALA A 30 5.52 -15.75 13.07
CA ALA A 30 5.29 -14.90 14.24
C ALA A 30 4.89 -15.73 15.46
N VAL A 31 3.98 -16.70 15.31
CA VAL A 31 3.56 -17.60 16.39
C VAL A 31 4.72 -18.46 16.87
N VAL A 32 5.46 -19.10 15.96
CA VAL A 32 6.61 -19.96 16.32
C VAL A 32 7.69 -19.13 17.01
N THR A 33 7.98 -17.91 16.52
CA THR A 33 8.95 -17.01 17.16
C THR A 33 8.52 -16.60 18.57
N GLY A 34 7.23 -16.30 18.76
CA GLY A 34 6.68 -15.97 20.07
C GLY A 34 6.81 -17.14 21.05
N LEU A 35 6.44 -18.34 20.62
CA LEU A 35 6.52 -19.56 21.44
C LEU A 35 7.98 -19.88 21.83
N VAL A 36 8.90 -19.82 20.87
CA VAL A 36 10.33 -20.06 21.12
C VAL A 36 10.96 -18.99 22.02
N SER A 37 10.39 -17.78 22.03
CA SER A 37 10.80 -16.71 22.93
C SER A 37 10.24 -16.87 24.36
N GLY A 38 9.46 -17.92 24.64
CA GLY A 38 8.85 -18.17 25.94
C GLY A 38 7.61 -17.34 26.23
N LEU A 39 7.01 -16.73 25.20
CA LEU A 39 5.73 -16.03 25.36
C LEU A 39 4.60 -17.05 25.41
N ASP A 40 3.67 -16.84 26.35
CA ASP A 40 2.41 -17.58 26.37
C ASP A 40 1.48 -17.14 25.23
N LEU A 41 0.53 -17.98 24.85
CA LEU A 41 -0.38 -17.77 23.71
C LEU A 41 -1.10 -16.42 23.82
N TYR A 42 -1.55 -16.05 25.02
CA TYR A 42 -2.19 -14.75 25.26
C TYR A 42 -1.26 -13.57 24.93
N ALA A 43 0.01 -13.63 25.34
CA ALA A 43 0.99 -12.58 25.08
C ALA A 43 1.32 -12.47 23.59
N ILE A 44 1.31 -13.59 22.85
CA ILE A 44 1.47 -13.60 21.39
C ILE A 44 0.29 -12.88 20.73
N LEU A 45 -0.96 -13.21 21.11
CA LEU A 45 -2.16 -12.56 20.57
C LEU A 45 -2.19 -11.06 20.90
N ASP A 46 -1.82 -10.66 22.13
CA ASP A 46 -1.75 -9.25 22.53
C ASP A 46 -0.71 -8.48 21.70
N THR A 47 0.47 -9.07 21.50
CA THR A 47 1.54 -8.45 20.69
C THR A 47 1.13 -8.30 19.22
N LEU A 48 0.50 -9.33 18.65
CA LEU A 48 -0.06 -9.25 17.30
C LEU A 48 -1.12 -8.15 17.22
N GLY A 49 -2.05 -8.10 18.18
CA GLY A 49 -3.10 -7.08 18.24
C GLY A 49 -2.54 -5.66 18.30
N LYS A 50 -1.56 -5.42 19.18
CA LYS A 50 -0.85 -4.13 19.28
C LYS A 50 -0.19 -3.76 17.96
N ALA A 51 0.52 -4.69 17.33
CA ALA A 51 1.16 -4.46 16.04
C ALA A 51 0.15 -4.05 14.95
N PHE A 52 -1.05 -4.64 14.93
CA PHE A 52 -2.13 -4.23 14.01
C PHE A 52 -2.65 -2.82 14.30
N VAL A 53 -2.87 -2.46 15.58
CA VAL A 53 -3.38 -1.14 15.97
C VAL A 53 -2.35 -0.04 15.69
N ASP A 54 -1.08 -0.31 15.95
CA ASP A 54 0.03 0.61 15.67
C ASP A 54 0.19 0.84 14.17
N ASN A 55 -0.02 -0.21 13.36
CA ASN A 55 0.03 -0.15 11.90
C ASN A 55 -1.32 0.12 11.23
N ARG A 56 -2.33 0.61 11.96
CA ARG A 56 -3.68 0.88 11.42
C ARG A 56 -3.70 1.79 10.18
N LEU A 57 -2.68 2.64 10.02
CA LEU A 57 -2.55 3.51 8.85
C LEU A 57 -2.35 2.72 7.55
N VAL A 58 -1.77 1.53 7.61
CA VAL A 58 -1.65 0.65 6.43
C VAL A 58 -3.03 0.30 5.92
N THR A 59 -3.97 -0.03 6.82
CA THR A 59 -5.36 -0.39 6.50
C THR A 59 -6.15 0.73 5.81
N LEU A 60 -5.70 1.99 5.87
CA LEU A 60 -6.35 3.09 5.15
C LEU A 60 -6.39 2.88 3.63
N PHE A 61 -5.54 2.01 3.06
CA PHE A 61 -5.64 1.66 1.65
C PHE A 61 -7.03 1.13 1.27
N ILE A 62 -7.72 0.46 2.19
CA ILE A 62 -9.06 -0.09 1.97
C ILE A 62 -10.07 1.03 1.67
N LEU A 63 -9.94 2.19 2.33
CA LEU A 63 -10.81 3.35 2.08
C LEU A 63 -10.55 4.00 0.73
N THR A 64 -9.37 3.79 0.15
CA THR A 64 -8.98 4.45 -1.10
C THR A 64 -9.69 3.85 -2.31
N LEU A 65 -10.02 2.55 -2.26
CA LEU A 65 -10.77 1.86 -3.32
C LEU A 65 -12.20 2.41 -3.50
N PRO A 66 -13.08 2.47 -2.47
CA PRO A 66 -14.41 3.03 -2.62
C PRO A 66 -14.37 4.52 -2.92
N MET A 67 -13.38 5.26 -2.39
CA MET A 67 -13.20 6.68 -2.69
C MET A 67 -12.95 6.89 -4.20
N VAL A 68 -12.00 6.16 -4.79
CA VAL A 68 -11.74 6.23 -6.23
C VAL A 68 -12.98 5.80 -7.03
N GLY A 69 -13.64 4.71 -6.62
CA GLY A 69 -14.86 4.22 -7.28
C GLY A 69 -16.00 5.25 -7.27
N LEU A 70 -16.20 5.96 -6.15
CA LEU A 70 -17.19 7.03 -6.06
C LEU A 70 -16.86 8.18 -7.00
N ILE A 71 -15.62 8.68 -6.94
CA ILE A 71 -15.19 9.84 -7.73
C ILE A 71 -15.22 9.52 -9.24
N GLU A 72 -14.86 8.30 -9.64
CA GLU A 72 -15.02 7.81 -11.00
C GLU A 72 -16.50 7.73 -11.41
N ARG A 73 -17.38 7.21 -10.54
CA ARG A 73 -18.84 7.14 -10.78
C ARG A 73 -19.47 8.53 -10.93
N PHE A 74 -18.98 9.54 -10.21
CA PHE A 74 -19.41 10.93 -10.35
C PHE A 74 -18.80 11.64 -11.58
N GLY A 75 -18.06 10.91 -12.42
CA GLY A 75 -17.62 11.40 -13.73
C GLY A 75 -16.31 12.18 -13.71
N LEU A 76 -15.49 12.07 -12.65
CA LEU A 76 -14.17 12.72 -12.62
C LEU A 76 -13.33 12.33 -13.84
N LYS A 77 -13.36 11.05 -14.24
CA LYS A 77 -12.66 10.57 -15.43
C LYS A 77 -13.11 11.29 -16.71
N LYS A 78 -14.43 11.50 -16.85
CA LYS A 78 -15.03 12.19 -18.01
C LYS A 78 -14.66 13.66 -18.03
N GLN A 79 -14.68 14.32 -16.87
CA GLN A 79 -14.29 15.72 -16.75
C GLN A 79 -12.79 15.92 -17.01
N ALA A 80 -11.93 15.04 -16.50
CA ALA A 80 -10.49 15.08 -16.75
C ALA A 80 -10.19 14.92 -18.25
N SER A 81 -10.82 13.96 -18.92
CA SER A 81 -10.70 13.78 -20.38
C SER A 81 -11.12 15.02 -21.16
N ASN A 82 -12.28 15.61 -20.82
CA ASN A 82 -12.75 16.85 -21.45
C ASN A 82 -11.82 18.04 -21.24
N MET A 83 -11.23 18.18 -20.04
CA MET A 83 -10.30 19.28 -19.74
C MET A 83 -8.98 19.11 -20.49
N ILE A 84 -8.44 17.90 -20.53
CA ILE A 84 -7.16 17.66 -21.18
C ILE A 84 -7.31 17.71 -22.71
N GLY A 85 -8.43 17.24 -23.26
CA GLY A 85 -8.75 17.36 -24.69
C GLY A 85 -8.86 18.80 -25.19
N LYS A 86 -9.10 19.78 -24.31
CA LYS A 86 -9.09 21.22 -24.67
C LYS A 86 -7.68 21.77 -24.87
N VAL A 87 -6.66 21.10 -24.34
CA VAL A 87 -5.27 21.55 -24.45
C VAL A 87 -4.64 20.92 -25.69
N LYS A 88 -4.38 21.72 -26.72
CA LYS A 88 -3.69 21.25 -27.94
C LYS A 88 -2.27 20.75 -27.59
N GLN A 89 -1.90 19.58 -28.09
CA GLN A 89 -0.55 18.98 -28.01
C GLN A 89 -0.07 18.51 -26.62
N VAL A 90 -0.98 18.06 -25.74
CA VAL A 90 -0.56 17.37 -24.52
C VAL A 90 -0.16 15.93 -24.86
N THR A 91 1.09 15.58 -24.57
CA THR A 91 1.56 14.18 -24.63
C THR A 91 1.50 13.55 -23.25
N SER A 92 1.32 12.22 -23.18
CA SER A 92 1.29 11.50 -21.89
C SER A 92 2.54 11.76 -21.05
N GLY A 93 3.71 11.88 -21.70
CA GLY A 93 4.96 12.23 -21.05
C GLY A 93 4.95 13.62 -20.39
N ARG A 94 4.50 14.67 -21.11
CA ARG A 94 4.44 16.03 -20.56
C ARG A 94 3.48 16.13 -19.37
N LEU A 95 2.34 15.44 -19.43
CA LEU A 95 1.38 15.43 -18.32
C LEU A 95 1.97 14.73 -17.08
N LEU A 96 2.63 13.58 -17.27
CA LEU A 96 3.32 12.86 -16.19
C LEU A 96 4.45 13.70 -15.58
N THR A 97 5.23 14.42 -16.40
CA THR A 97 6.27 15.33 -15.91
C THR A 97 5.69 16.44 -15.04
N ILE A 98 4.62 17.10 -15.48
CA ILE A 98 3.94 18.16 -14.70
C ILE A 98 3.41 17.58 -13.37
N TYR A 99 2.78 16.41 -13.42
CA TYR A 99 2.30 15.72 -12.22
C TYR A 99 3.43 15.42 -11.22
N LEU A 100 4.56 14.89 -11.70
CA LEU A 100 5.71 14.59 -10.85
C LEU A 100 6.28 15.85 -10.20
N ILE A 101 6.44 16.94 -10.96
CA ILE A 101 6.90 18.24 -10.43
C ILE A 101 5.95 18.72 -9.32
N ILE A 102 4.64 18.73 -9.56
CA ILE A 102 3.65 19.15 -8.57
C ILE A 102 3.71 18.25 -7.32
N ARG A 103 3.84 16.93 -7.52
CA ARG A 103 3.94 15.95 -6.44
C ARG A 103 5.19 16.15 -5.59
N GLU A 104 6.30 16.46 -6.22
CA GLU A 104 7.59 16.66 -5.54
C GLU A 104 7.59 17.96 -4.74
N LEU A 105 7.05 19.04 -5.31
CA LEU A 105 6.82 20.32 -4.61
C LEU A 105 5.87 20.17 -3.42
N ALA A 106 4.77 19.42 -3.59
CA ALA A 106 3.86 19.12 -2.49
C ALA A 106 4.54 18.26 -1.40
N GLY A 107 5.42 17.34 -1.80
CA GLY A 107 6.24 16.54 -0.89
C GLY A 107 7.14 17.40 0.00
N VAL A 108 7.74 18.48 -0.54
CA VAL A 108 8.49 19.47 0.25
C VAL A 108 7.62 20.12 1.33
N ALA A 109 6.35 20.37 1.03
CA ALA A 109 5.37 20.90 1.98
C ALA A 109 4.77 19.83 2.93
N SER A 110 5.33 18.60 2.97
CA SER A 110 4.78 17.44 3.70
C SER A 110 3.37 17.02 3.26
N ILE A 111 2.93 17.43 2.07
CA ILE A 111 1.64 17.05 1.50
C ILE A 111 1.85 15.84 0.60
N ARG A 112 1.31 14.69 1.02
CA ARG A 112 1.35 13.46 0.22
C ARG A 112 0.20 13.48 -0.77
N ILE A 113 0.44 13.97 -1.99
CA ILE A 113 -0.48 13.78 -3.11
C ILE A 113 -0.63 12.26 -3.35
N GLY A 114 -1.88 11.80 -3.45
CA GLY A 114 -2.26 10.38 -3.45
C GLY A 114 -1.46 9.49 -4.41
N GLY A 115 -1.40 8.19 -4.10
CA GLY A 115 -0.57 7.21 -4.83
C GLY A 115 -1.04 6.92 -6.27
N HIS A 116 -0.28 6.05 -6.96
CA HIS A 116 -0.56 5.65 -8.35
C HIS A 116 -2.02 5.22 -8.61
N PRO A 117 -2.70 4.42 -7.75
CA PRO A 117 -4.09 4.04 -8.00
C PRO A 117 -5.09 5.18 -7.79
N GLN A 118 -4.76 6.12 -6.89
CA GLN A 118 -5.70 7.14 -6.41
C GLN A 118 -5.74 8.38 -7.31
N PHE A 119 -4.61 8.71 -7.93
CA PHE A 119 -4.48 9.94 -8.72
C PHE A 119 -4.29 9.66 -10.20
N VAL A 120 -3.37 8.74 -10.55
CA VAL A 120 -3.00 8.50 -11.96
C VAL A 120 -4.13 7.79 -12.71
N ARG A 121 -4.76 6.78 -12.10
CA ARG A 121 -5.83 6.00 -12.75
C ARG A 121 -7.05 6.84 -13.17
N PRO A 122 -7.63 7.71 -12.31
CA PRO A 122 -8.79 8.51 -12.71
C PRO A 122 -8.44 9.72 -13.60
N LEU A 123 -7.26 10.34 -13.44
CA LEU A 123 -6.93 11.64 -14.07
C LEU A 123 -5.96 11.56 -15.26
N ILE A 124 -4.97 10.66 -15.21
CA ILE A 124 -3.88 10.57 -16.21
C ILE A 124 -4.13 9.44 -17.22
N ASN A 125 -4.76 8.34 -16.78
CA ASN A 125 -5.14 7.21 -17.62
C ASN A 125 -6.44 7.35 -18.48
N PRO A 126 -7.21 8.47 -18.55
CA PRO A 126 -8.33 8.55 -19.49
C PRO A 126 -7.91 8.77 -20.95
N MET A 127 -6.62 8.83 -21.25
CA MET A 127 -6.07 9.08 -22.60
C MET A 127 -5.51 7.85 -23.30
N VAL A 128 -5.55 6.68 -22.67
CA VAL A 128 -5.28 5.38 -23.32
C VAL A 128 -6.60 4.70 -23.61
#